data_AF-A0A3D1TSM4-F1
#
_entry.id   AF-A0A3D1TSM4-F1
#
_cell.length_a   1.000
_cell.length_b   1.000
_cell.length_c   1.000
_cell.angle_alpha   90.00
_cell.angle_beta   90.00
_cell.angle_gamma   90.00
#
_symmetry.space_group_name_H-M   'P 1'
#
loop_
_entity.id
_entity.type
_entity.pdbx_description
1 polymer ?
#
loop_
_entity_poly.entity_id
_entity_poly.type
_entity_poly.pdbx_seq_one_letter_code
_entity_poly.pdbx_strand_id
1 'polypeptide(L)'
;MREVRIRLPPSIDPDEVARAVRALAAGDALNVGQPRTLRTIPDSVHWHLTRERGGGTLEVTFDPTLSEVRVSVHENRRGSWAGEAMEPFAASLERMWE
;
A
#
# COMPACT_ATOMS: atom_id res chain seq x y z
N MET A 1 0.14 2.03 -15.51
CA MET A 1 0.12 1.72 -14.06
C MET A 1 1.31 0.81 -13.75
N ARG A 2 2.02 1.05 -12.65
CA ARG A 2 3.02 0.12 -12.10
C ARG A 2 2.48 -0.50 -10.81
N GLU A 3 2.77 -1.77 -10.56
CA GLU A 3 2.39 -2.47 -9.34
C GLU A 3 3.45 -3.49 -8.93
N VAL A 4 3.57 -3.71 -7.63
CA VAL A 4 4.29 -4.81 -6.98
C VAL A 4 3.29 -5.59 -6.14
N ARG A 5 3.42 -6.91 -6.12
CA ARG A 5 2.58 -7.82 -5.33
C ARG A 5 3.43 -8.57 -4.34
N ILE A 6 2.99 -8.56 -3.09
CA ILE A 6 3.66 -9.17 -1.95
C ILE A 6 2.73 -10.25 -1.42
N ARG A 7 3.21 -11.49 -1.33
CA ARG A 7 2.46 -12.55 -0.66
C ARG A 7 2.69 -12.48 0.83
N LEU A 8 1.61 -12.53 1.58
CA LEU A 8 1.61 -12.53 3.03
C LEU A 8 1.39 -13.94 3.57
N PRO A 9 1.69 -14.19 4.85
CA PRO A 9 1.32 -15.42 5.52
C PRO A 9 -0.18 -15.71 5.34
N PRO A 10 -0.57 -16.99 5.16
CA PRO A 10 -1.97 -17.35 5.06
C PRO A 10 -2.70 -16.96 6.34
N SER A 11 -3.93 -16.45 6.20
CA SER A 11 -4.77 -16.02 7.33
C SER A 11 -4.21 -14.87 8.15
N ILE A 12 -3.35 -14.03 7.56
CA ILE A 12 -2.92 -12.79 8.21
C ILE A 12 -4.11 -11.91 8.57
N ASP A 13 -4.08 -11.35 9.78
CA ASP A 13 -5.08 -10.43 10.27
C ASP A 13 -5.03 -9.10 9.46
N PRO A 14 -6.14 -8.67 8.84
CA PRO A 14 -6.21 -7.37 8.17
C PRO A 14 -5.73 -6.19 9.04
N ASP A 15 -5.96 -6.25 10.36
CA ASP A 15 -5.51 -5.20 11.28
C ASP A 15 -3.98 -5.20 11.44
N GLU A 16 -3.32 -6.35 11.30
CA GLU A 16 -1.86 -6.43 11.29
C GLU A 16 -1.28 -5.79 10.03
N VAL A 17 -1.87 -6.07 8.87
CA VAL A 17 -1.50 -5.42 7.60
C VAL A 17 -1.69 -3.91 7.71
N ALA A 18 -2.82 -3.46 8.28
CA ALA A 18 -3.09 -2.04 8.48
C ALA A 18 -2.06 -1.37 9.40
N ARG A 19 -1.64 -2.04 10.49
CA ARG A 19 -0.58 -1.55 11.40
C ARG A 19 0.75 -1.43 10.67
N ALA A 20 1.15 -2.43 9.89
CA ALA A 20 2.40 -2.43 9.12
C ALA A 20 2.42 -1.27 8.10
N VAL A 21 1.34 -1.10 7.33
CA VAL A 21 1.21 0.00 6.36
C VAL A 21 1.33 1.36 7.05
N ARG A 22 0.66 1.55 8.20
CA ARG A 22 0.73 2.80 8.97
C ARG A 22 2.12 3.06 9.54
N ALA A 23 2.79 2.04 10.06
CA ALA A 23 4.14 2.17 10.63
C ALA A 23 5.16 2.58 9.55
N LEU A 24 5.13 1.93 8.39
CA LEU A 24 6.00 2.27 7.27
C LEU A 24 5.68 3.65 6.69
N ALA A 25 4.40 3.96 6.51
CA ALA A 25 3.98 5.29 6.06
C ALA A 25 4.47 6.39 7.00
N ALA A 26 4.39 6.19 8.31
CA ALA A 26 4.91 7.13 9.30
C ALA A 26 6.43 7.32 9.19
N GLY A 27 7.20 6.23 8.96
CA GLY A 27 8.65 6.30 8.72
C GLY A 27 9.03 7.12 7.48
N ASP A 28 8.18 7.10 6.45
CA ASP A 28 8.38 7.80 5.18
C ASP A 28 7.71 9.20 5.11
N ALA A 29 7.19 9.69 6.24
CA ALA A 29 6.40 10.92 6.35
C ALA A 29 5.23 10.97 5.35
N LEU A 30 4.55 9.84 5.17
CA LEU A 30 3.36 9.67 4.36
C LEU A 30 2.10 9.72 5.23
N ASN A 31 1.08 10.40 4.74
CA ASN A 31 -0.27 10.40 5.27
C ASN A 31 -1.01 9.17 4.76
N VAL A 32 -1.65 8.42 5.67
CA VAL A 32 -2.50 7.28 5.32
C VAL A 32 -3.95 7.76 5.25
N GLY A 33 -4.55 7.69 4.07
CA GLY A 33 -5.97 7.99 3.88
C GLY A 33 -6.88 6.98 4.58
N GLN A 34 -8.16 7.33 4.71
CA GLN A 34 -9.18 6.42 5.24
C GLN A 34 -9.24 5.13 4.39
N PRO A 35 -9.32 3.95 5.03
CA PRO A 35 -9.45 2.69 4.32
C PRO A 35 -10.75 2.66 3.51
N ARG A 36 -10.69 2.02 2.35
CA ARG A 36 -11.83 1.79 1.46
C ARG A 36 -11.82 0.36 0.97
N THR A 37 -12.96 -0.10 0.44
CA THR A 37 -13.04 -1.38 -0.27
C THR A 37 -13.11 -1.12 -1.76
N LEU A 38 -12.28 -1.81 -2.55
CA LEU A 38 -12.34 -1.71 -4.00
C LEU A 38 -13.59 -2.41 -4.53
N ARG A 39 -14.28 -1.78 -5.48
CA ARG A 39 -15.47 -2.36 -6.12
C ARG A 39 -15.17 -3.69 -6.84
N THR A 40 -13.95 -3.85 -7.33
CA THR A 40 -13.51 -5.02 -8.10
C THR A 40 -12.97 -6.15 -7.23
N ILE A 41 -12.65 -5.88 -5.95
CA ILE A 41 -12.07 -6.85 -5.02
C ILE A 41 -12.88 -6.75 -3.71
N PRO A 42 -13.94 -7.56 -3.56
CA PRO A 42 -14.71 -7.62 -2.34
C PRO A 42 -13.82 -7.85 -1.11
N ASP A 43 -14.20 -7.26 0.01
CA ASP A 43 -13.49 -7.37 1.30
C ASP A 43 -12.03 -6.86 1.32
N SER A 44 -11.56 -6.29 0.20
CA SER A 44 -10.25 -5.64 0.17
C SER A 44 -10.19 -4.44 1.11
N VAL A 45 -8.98 -4.17 1.59
CA VAL A 45 -8.67 -2.94 2.31
C VAL A 45 -7.68 -2.13 1.49
N HIS A 46 -8.12 -0.93 1.10
CA HIS A 46 -7.41 -0.07 0.17
C HIS A 46 -7.11 1.29 0.80
N TRP A 47 -5.85 1.67 0.77
CA TRP A 47 -5.35 2.94 1.28
C TRP A 47 -4.70 3.76 0.17
N HIS A 48 -4.91 5.07 0.24
CA HIS A 48 -4.11 6.04 -0.50
C HIS A 48 -3.06 6.61 0.46
N LEU A 49 -1.78 6.52 0.10
CA LEU A 49 -0.69 7.16 0.80
C LEU A 49 -0.29 8.44 0.05
N THR A 50 -0.22 9.55 0.76
CA THR A 50 0.09 10.87 0.19
C THR A 50 1.14 11.62 1.00
N ARG A 51 1.85 12.57 0.37
CA ARG A 51 2.68 13.56 1.07
C ARG A 51 1.93 14.88 1.19
N GLU A 52 2.32 15.71 2.16
CA GLU A 52 1.82 17.07 2.26
C GLU A 52 2.14 17.92 1.02
N ARG A 53 3.27 17.66 0.36
CA ARG A 53 3.76 18.39 -0.82
C ARG A 53 4.25 17.47 -1.93
N GLY A 54 4.29 18.00 -3.16
CA GLY A 54 4.87 17.33 -4.33
C GLY A 54 3.87 16.59 -5.22
N GLY A 55 2.60 16.48 -4.80
CA GLY A 55 1.57 15.73 -5.53
C GLY A 55 1.92 14.25 -5.67
N GLY A 56 0.92 13.40 -5.81
CA GLY A 56 1.12 11.97 -6.04
C GLY A 56 0.47 11.10 -4.98
N THR A 57 0.26 9.85 -5.34
CA THR A 57 -0.47 8.88 -4.51
C THR A 57 0.12 7.50 -4.76
N LEU A 58 0.56 6.87 -3.69
CA LEU A 58 0.88 5.45 -3.66
C LEU A 58 -0.36 4.72 -3.16
N GLU A 59 -0.83 3.74 -3.91
CA GLU A 59 -2.00 2.94 -3.56
C GLU A 59 -1.54 1.63 -2.94
N VAL A 60 -2.14 1.26 -1.82
CA VAL A 60 -1.87 0.00 -1.13
C VAL A 60 -3.19 -0.74 -0.98
N THR A 61 -3.27 -1.95 -1.50
CA THR A 61 -4.49 -2.79 -1.47
C THR A 61 -4.15 -4.13 -0.87
N PHE A 62 -4.78 -4.48 0.24
CA PHE A 62 -4.77 -5.83 0.78
C PHE A 62 -5.98 -6.61 0.25
N ASP A 63 -5.71 -7.77 -0.34
CA ASP A 63 -6.71 -8.77 -0.73
C ASP A 63 -6.65 -9.94 0.28
N PRO A 64 -7.64 -10.06 1.18
CA PRO A 64 -7.64 -11.12 2.19
C PRO A 64 -7.85 -12.50 1.59
N THR A 65 -8.50 -12.60 0.41
CA THR A 65 -8.78 -13.89 -0.25
C THR A 65 -7.51 -14.52 -0.82
N LEU A 66 -6.56 -13.68 -1.23
CA LEU A 66 -5.27 -14.11 -1.78
C LEU A 66 -4.13 -14.01 -0.76
N SER A 67 -4.38 -13.44 0.43
CA SER A 67 -3.33 -13.04 1.37
C SER A 67 -2.23 -12.26 0.65
N GLU A 68 -2.62 -11.27 -0.16
CA GLU A 68 -1.72 -10.50 -1.02
C GLU A 68 -1.86 -9.01 -0.72
N VAL A 69 -0.74 -8.29 -0.63
CA VAL A 69 -0.74 -6.83 -0.72
C VAL A 69 -0.21 -6.40 -2.07
N ARG A 70 -0.96 -5.51 -2.71
CA ARG A 70 -0.55 -4.80 -3.91
C ARG A 70 -0.17 -3.37 -3.57
N VAL A 71 1.01 -2.97 -4.00
CA VAL A 71 1.49 -1.59 -3.93
C VAL A 71 1.58 -1.05 -5.36
N SER A 72 0.85 0.01 -5.69
CA SER A 72 0.73 0.50 -7.07
C SER A 72 0.77 2.03 -7.19
N VAL A 73 1.15 2.48 -8.38
CA VAL A 73 1.11 3.90 -8.79
C VAL A 73 0.50 4.01 -10.17
N HIS A 74 -0.58 4.78 -10.26
CA HIS A 74 -1.18 5.19 -11.54
C HIS A 74 -0.35 6.30 -12.19
N GLU A 75 -0.26 6.31 -13.53
CA GLU A 75 0.60 7.27 -14.25
C GLU A 75 0.20 8.73 -13.98
N ASN A 76 -1.11 9.01 -13.95
CA ASN A 76 -1.66 10.32 -13.59
C ASN A 76 -1.58 10.65 -12.08
N ARG A 77 -1.07 9.72 -11.26
CA ARG A 77 -0.89 9.86 -9.80
C ARG A 77 0.56 9.73 -9.37
N ARG A 78 1.51 9.68 -10.31
CA ARG A 78 2.93 9.56 -9.99
C ARG A 78 3.45 10.75 -9.17
N GLY A 79 3.04 11.96 -9.54
CA GLY A 79 3.58 13.18 -8.96
C GLY A 79 5.12 13.22 -8.99
N SER A 80 5.73 13.96 -8.08
CA SER A 80 7.20 14.04 -8.01
C SER A 80 7.86 12.91 -7.22
N TRP A 81 7.11 12.05 -6.53
CA TRP A 81 7.68 11.09 -5.56
C TRP A 81 7.11 9.68 -5.63
N ALA A 82 5.81 9.48 -5.92
CA ALA A 82 5.16 8.19 -5.70
C ALA A 82 5.78 7.08 -6.56
N GLY A 83 6.14 7.39 -7.80
CA GLY A 83 6.76 6.43 -8.72
C GLY A 83 8.14 5.91 -8.28
N GLU A 84 8.86 6.69 -7.47
CA GLU A 84 10.16 6.31 -6.91
C GLU A 84 10.00 5.62 -5.54
N ALA A 85 8.97 5.99 -4.77
CA ALA A 85 8.68 5.40 -3.47
C ALA A 85 8.02 4.02 -3.52
N MET A 86 7.42 3.63 -4.65
CA MET A 86 6.68 2.36 -4.79
C MET A 86 7.51 1.12 -4.44
N GLU A 87 8.67 0.95 -5.08
CA GLU A 87 9.52 -0.24 -4.88
C GLU A 87 10.13 -0.28 -3.47
N PRO A 88 10.71 0.81 -2.93
CA PRO A 88 11.24 0.81 -1.56
C PRO A 88 10.18 0.55 -0.49
N PHE A 89 8.97 1.08 -0.67
CA PHE A 89 7.86 0.84 0.25
C PHE A 89 7.43 -0.63 0.20
N ALA A 90 7.27 -1.19 -1.01
CA ALA A 90 6.91 -2.59 -1.19
C ALA A 90 7.96 -3.53 -0.56
N ALA A 91 9.25 -3.27 -0.78
CA ALA A 91 10.33 -4.07 -0.18
C ALA A 91 10.35 -3.98 1.35
N SER A 92 10.07 -2.81 1.91
CA SER A 92 9.98 -2.65 3.37
C SER A 92 8.78 -3.38 3.96
N LEU A 93 7.66 -3.40 3.22
CA LEU A 93 6.46 -4.10 3.60
C LEU A 93 6.66 -5.63 3.54
N GLU A 94 7.25 -6.15 2.48
CA GLU A 94 7.58 -7.58 2.35
C GLU A 94 8.42 -8.11 3.51
N ARG A 95 9.45 -7.36 3.92
CA ARG A 95 10.32 -7.70 5.07
C ARG A 95 9.62 -7.78 6.42
N MET A 96 8.38 -7.32 6.55
CA MET A 96 7.62 -7.48 7.80
C MET A 96 7.19 -8.93 8.06
N TRP A 97 7.25 -9.79 7.04
CA TRP A 97 6.76 -11.17 7.10
C TRP A 97 7.75 -12.22 6.53
N GLU A 98 9.02 -11.84 6.38
CA GLU A 98 10.14 -12.79 6.22
C GLU A 98 10.57 -13.37 7.57
#